data_AF-A0A9Q3H622-F1
#
_entry.id   AF-A0A9Q3H622-F1
#
_cell.length_a   1.000
_cell.length_b   1.000
_cell.length_c   1.000
_cell.angle_alpha   90.00
_cell.angle_beta   90.00
_cell.angle_gamma   90.00
#
_symmetry.space_group_name_H-M   'P 1'
#
loop_
_entity.id
_entity.type
_entity.pdbx_description
1 polymer ?
#
loop_
_entity_poly.entity_id
_entity_poly.type
_entity_poly.pdbx_seq_one_letter_code
_entity_poly.pdbx_strand_id
1 'polypeptide(L)'
;MLGTKLAFSTAYHAKTHGLAERMIQKMEDILGRKNAVEVKLPREFCRKHPVFPVSLVKPYFQTEKDKLPYRRKNPTPSEIVEVEDSTGPVKKIIKARKIRLNGKDQRQYLVRFKHQTADTDKWLAEDAIPDGKLHLRRFTPSRRNEKSHH
;
A
#
# COMPACT_ATOMS: atom_id res chain seq x y z
N MET A 1 19.69 21.50 -15.29
CA MET A 1 20.38 20.70 -14.27
C MET A 1 21.38 19.80 -14.97
N LEU A 2 22.56 19.66 -14.38
CA LEU A 2 23.82 19.16 -14.96
C LEU A 2 23.70 17.77 -15.60
N GLY A 3 23.91 17.70 -16.92
CA GLY A 3 24.21 16.44 -17.59
C GLY A 3 25.69 16.13 -17.43
N THR A 4 26.03 15.02 -16.80
CA THR A 4 27.41 14.51 -16.80
C THR A 4 27.73 13.99 -18.19
N LYS A 5 28.43 14.78 -19.00
CA LYS A 5 29.01 14.33 -20.26
C LYS A 5 30.13 13.35 -19.92
N LEU A 6 29.83 12.06 -19.93
CA LEU A 6 30.83 11.00 -19.79
C LEU A 6 31.65 10.98 -21.09
N ALA A 7 32.78 11.68 -21.10
CA ALA A 7 33.74 11.59 -22.18
C ALA A 7 34.73 10.47 -21.85
N PHE A 8 34.67 9.36 -22.58
CA PHE A 8 35.66 8.30 -22.44
C PHE A 8 36.96 8.76 -23.10
N SER A 9 37.97 9.10 -22.29
CA SER A 9 39.30 9.51 -22.77
C SER A 9 40.28 8.35 -22.65
N THR A 10 41.13 8.17 -23.66
CA THR A 10 42.24 7.21 -23.63
C THR A 10 43.56 7.96 -23.65
N ALA A 11 44.56 7.44 -22.93
CA ALA A 11 45.93 7.91 -23.09
C ALA A 11 46.42 7.53 -24.50
N TYR A 12 46.96 8.49 -25.25
CA TYR A 12 47.40 8.30 -26.63
C TYR A 12 48.51 7.22 -26.72
N HIS A 13 48.25 6.16 -27.47
CA HIS A 13 49.23 5.11 -27.75
C HIS A 13 49.19 4.71 -29.24
N ALA A 14 50.23 5.05 -29.98
CA ALA A 14 50.25 4.99 -31.45
C ALA A 14 49.92 3.60 -32.05
N LYS A 15 50.24 2.50 -31.34
CA LYS A 15 49.96 1.13 -31.80
C LYS A 15 48.50 0.70 -31.59
N THR A 16 47.78 1.30 -30.65
CA THR A 16 46.42 0.87 -30.26
C THR A 16 45.35 1.94 -30.51
N HIS A 17 45.74 3.16 -30.86
CA HIS A 17 44.86 4.32 -31.04
C HIS A 17 43.63 4.00 -31.90
N GLY A 18 43.83 3.48 -33.12
CA GLY A 18 42.71 3.15 -34.01
C GLY A 18 41.84 1.99 -33.52
N LEU A 19 42.36 1.07 -32.70
CA LEU A 19 41.57 0.01 -32.07
C LEU A 19 40.74 0.57 -30.90
N ALA A 20 41.35 1.44 -30.10
CA ALA A 20 40.73 2.09 -28.94
C ALA A 20 39.62 3.06 -29.37
N GLU A 21 39.84 3.87 -30.39
CA GLU A 21 38.82 4.77 -30.95
C GLU A 21 37.61 4.01 -31.48
N ARG A 22 37.83 2.90 -32.23
CA ARG A 22 36.74 2.02 -32.68
C ARG A 22 35.97 1.42 -31.51
N MET A 23 36.68 1.04 -30.44
CA MET A 23 36.07 0.48 -29.23
C MET A 23 35.23 1.53 -28.49
N ILE A 24 35.73 2.76 -28.34
CA ILE A 24 34.99 3.87 -27.74
C ILE A 24 33.77 4.20 -28.58
N GLN A 25 33.92 4.33 -29.90
CA GLN A 25 32.81 4.65 -30.79
C GLN A 25 31.71 3.58 -30.72
N LYS A 26 32.09 2.30 -30.60
CA LYS A 26 31.15 1.19 -30.43
C LYS A 26 30.45 1.24 -29.06
N MET A 27 31.19 1.56 -27.99
CA MET A 27 30.61 1.72 -26.66
C MET A 27 29.66 2.92 -26.58
N GLU A 28 30.04 4.05 -27.17
CA GLU A 28 29.19 5.24 -27.27
C GLU A 28 27.95 4.99 -28.13
N ASP A 29 28.03 4.18 -29.18
CA ASP A 29 26.85 3.79 -29.99
C ASP A 29 25.92 2.84 -29.21
N ILE A 30 26.47 1.86 -28.49
CA ILE A 30 25.71 0.94 -27.63
C ILE A 30 25.00 1.68 -26.50
N LEU A 31 25.68 2.65 -25.87
CA LEU A 31 25.14 3.45 -24.78
C LEU A 31 24.24 4.60 -25.28
N GLY A 32 24.55 5.16 -26.44
CA GLY A 32 23.95 6.38 -26.97
C GLY A 32 22.73 6.15 -27.87
N ARG A 33 22.49 4.93 -28.37
CA ARG A 33 21.39 4.68 -29.29
C ARG A 33 20.47 3.56 -28.80
N LYS A 34 19.29 3.97 -28.33
CA LYS A 34 18.02 3.21 -28.36
C LYS A 34 17.81 2.09 -27.34
N ASN A 35 18.82 1.69 -26.57
CA ASN A 35 18.69 0.58 -25.61
C ASN A 35 18.67 0.99 -24.13
N ALA A 36 18.65 2.29 -23.85
CA ALA A 36 18.62 2.83 -22.50
C ALA A 36 17.25 3.46 -22.19
N VAL A 37 16.79 3.30 -20.95
CA VAL A 37 15.50 3.81 -20.47
C VAL A 37 15.74 4.58 -19.17
N GLU A 38 15.27 5.82 -19.12
CA GLU A 38 15.32 6.65 -17.92
C GLU A 38 14.01 6.47 -17.13
N VAL A 39 14.13 6.15 -15.84
CA VAL A 39 12.97 6.09 -14.92
C VAL A 39 12.95 7.30 -14.02
N LYS A 40 11.86 8.06 -14.11
CA LYS A 40 11.59 9.23 -13.29
C LYS A 40 10.76 8.81 -12.08
N LEU A 41 11.38 8.74 -10.91
CA LEU A 41 10.68 8.42 -9.65
C LEU A 41 10.17 9.71 -8.97
N PRO A 42 8.92 9.73 -8.47
CA PRO A 42 8.43 10.82 -7.62
C PRO A 42 9.26 11.00 -6.34
N ARG A 43 9.16 12.18 -5.72
CA ARG A 43 9.97 12.55 -4.53
C ARG A 43 9.81 11.58 -3.35
N GLU A 44 8.63 11.01 -3.20
CA GLU A 44 8.29 10.02 -2.17
C GLU A 44 9.11 8.73 -2.30
N PHE A 45 9.62 8.44 -3.49
CA PHE A 45 10.38 7.22 -3.81
C PHE A 45 11.88 7.47 -3.98
N CYS A 46 12.38 8.67 -3.68
CA CYS A 46 13.81 9.02 -3.78
C CYS A 46 14.73 8.11 -2.95
N ARG A 47 14.20 7.47 -1.88
CA ARG A 47 14.95 6.52 -1.05
C ARG A 47 15.08 5.13 -1.66
N LYS A 48 14.33 4.81 -2.72
CA LYS A 48 14.46 3.55 -3.45
C LYS A 48 15.53 3.71 -4.52
N HIS A 49 16.44 2.76 -4.60
CA HIS A 49 17.42 2.74 -5.69
C HIS A 49 16.68 2.66 -7.03
N PRO A 50 16.96 3.56 -7.99
CA PRO A 50 16.34 3.54 -9.32
C PRO A 50 16.97 2.44 -10.18
N VAL A 51 17.00 1.21 -9.68
CA VAL A 51 17.52 0.02 -10.38
C VAL A 51 16.33 -0.87 -10.69
N PHE A 52 16.07 -1.06 -11.99
CA PHE A 52 15.05 -1.97 -12.48
C PHE A 52 15.63 -2.73 -13.68
N PRO A 53 15.26 -4.01 -13.88
CA PRO A 53 15.71 -4.77 -15.02
C PRO A 53 15.13 -4.18 -16.31
N VAL A 54 16.01 -3.81 -17.25
CA VAL A 54 15.62 -3.24 -18.55
C VAL A 54 14.78 -4.24 -19.37
N SER A 55 14.93 -5.55 -19.12
CA SER A 55 14.13 -6.63 -19.72
C SER A 55 12.65 -6.58 -19.37
N LEU A 56 12.27 -5.89 -18.30
CA LEU A 56 10.87 -5.71 -17.90
C LEU A 56 10.21 -4.49 -18.59
N VAL A 57 10.99 -3.67 -19.29
CA VAL A 57 10.45 -2.52 -20.01
C VAL A 57 9.68 -3.00 -21.23
N LYS A 58 8.41 -2.62 -21.31
CA LYS A 58 7.54 -2.87 -22.47
C LYS A 58 7.22 -1.53 -23.15
N PRO A 59 7.27 -1.44 -24.49
CA PRO A 59 6.82 -0.26 -25.21
C PRO A 59 5.37 0.07 -24.86
N TYR A 60 5.12 1.30 -24.44
CA TYR A 60 3.77 1.78 -24.20
C TYR A 60 3.14 2.22 -25.52
N PHE A 61 2.01 1.60 -25.88
CA PHE A 61 1.19 2.04 -27.00
C PHE A 61 -0.06 2.70 -26.44
N GLN A 62 -0.25 3.99 -26.76
CA GLN A 62 -1.49 4.68 -26.41
C GLN A 62 -2.64 3.91 -27.04
N THR A 63 -3.57 3.46 -26.21
CA THR A 63 -4.74 2.72 -26.68
C THR A 63 -5.68 3.71 -27.35
N GLU A 64 -5.78 3.65 -28.68
CA GLU A 64 -6.85 4.32 -29.42
C GLU A 64 -8.19 3.72 -28.99
N LYS A 65 -9.02 4.52 -28.33
CA LYS A 65 -10.31 4.10 -27.76
C LYS A 65 -11.24 3.52 -28.82
N ASP A 66 -11.12 3.98 -30.05
CA ASP A 66 -12.01 3.62 -31.16
C ASP A 66 -11.67 2.28 -31.82
N LYS A 67 -10.41 1.82 -31.70
CA LYS A 67 -9.95 0.56 -32.32
C LYS A 67 -10.32 -0.69 -31.50
N LEU A 68 -10.72 -0.52 -30.24
CA LEU A 68 -10.95 -1.62 -29.29
C LEU A 68 -12.23 -1.40 -28.46
N PRO A 69 -13.42 -1.34 -29.10
CA PRO A 69 -14.69 -1.06 -28.42
C PRO A 69 -15.07 -2.14 -27.40
N TYR A 70 -14.59 -3.37 -27.58
CA TYR A 70 -14.84 -4.51 -26.69
C TYR A 70 -13.80 -4.71 -25.59
N ARG A 71 -12.77 -3.85 -25.49
CA ARG A 71 -11.82 -3.95 -24.38
C ARG A 71 -12.56 -3.63 -23.09
N ARG A 72 -12.81 -4.65 -22.26
CA ARG A 72 -13.29 -4.47 -20.89
C ARG A 72 -12.35 -3.45 -20.24
N LYS A 73 -12.87 -2.27 -19.91
CA LYS A 73 -12.16 -1.36 -19.01
C LYS A 73 -11.94 -2.20 -17.75
N ASN A 74 -10.69 -2.43 -17.36
CA ASN A 74 -10.44 -2.99 -16.04
C ASN A 74 -11.26 -2.15 -15.07
N PRO A 75 -12.06 -2.77 -14.17
CA PRO A 75 -12.81 -1.99 -13.21
C PRO A 75 -11.81 -1.06 -12.54
N THR A 76 -12.07 0.24 -12.62
CA THR A 76 -11.31 1.24 -11.88
C THR A 76 -11.12 0.69 -10.48
N PRO A 77 -9.88 0.61 -9.94
CA PRO A 77 -9.68 0.20 -8.56
C PRO A 77 -10.66 1.02 -7.73
N SER A 78 -11.62 0.33 -7.09
CA SER A 78 -12.63 1.02 -6.30
C SER A 78 -11.87 1.91 -5.33
N GLU A 79 -12.17 3.21 -5.32
CA GLU A 79 -11.74 4.05 -4.20
C GLU A 79 -12.17 3.30 -2.94
N ILE A 80 -11.21 3.07 -2.04
CA ILE A 80 -11.51 2.50 -0.74
C ILE A 80 -12.36 3.58 -0.08
N VAL A 81 -13.68 3.45 -0.21
CA VAL A 81 -14.61 4.25 0.56
C VAL A 81 -14.33 3.84 1.99
N GLU A 82 -13.70 4.74 2.76
CA GLU A 82 -13.78 4.66 4.21
C GLU A 82 -15.27 4.70 4.51
N VAL A 83 -15.85 3.53 4.74
CA VAL A 83 -17.25 3.40 5.12
C VAL A 83 -17.35 4.17 6.42
N GLU A 84 -17.93 5.36 6.35
CA GLU A 84 -18.30 6.16 7.51
C GLU A 84 -18.92 5.21 8.54
N ASP A 85 -18.53 5.39 9.80
CA ASP A 85 -18.84 4.60 10.99
C ASP A 85 -20.36 4.50 11.30
N SER A 86 -21.16 4.13 10.30
CA SER A 86 -22.49 3.57 10.43
C SER A 86 -22.31 2.20 11.06
N THR A 87 -22.14 2.24 12.37
CA THR A 87 -22.13 1.08 13.25
C THR A 87 -23.34 0.24 12.91
N GLY A 88 -23.12 -0.86 12.19
CA GLY A 88 -24.18 -1.72 11.69
C GLY A 88 -25.06 -2.27 12.82
N PRO A 89 -26.21 -2.89 12.50
CA PRO A 89 -27.13 -3.39 13.52
C PRO A 89 -26.42 -4.39 14.43
N VAL A 90 -26.50 -4.16 15.73
CA VAL A 90 -25.83 -4.97 16.75
C VAL A 90 -26.48 -6.35 16.85
N LYS A 91 -25.65 -7.41 16.85
CA LYS A 91 -26.09 -8.79 17.08
C LYS A 91 -26.12 -9.10 18.56
N LYS A 92 -25.00 -8.90 19.26
CA LYS A 92 -24.87 -9.15 20.71
C LYS A 92 -23.63 -8.48 21.32
N ILE A 93 -23.67 -8.31 22.64
CA ILE A 93 -22.50 -7.96 23.46
C ILE A 93 -21.85 -9.25 23.95
N ILE A 94 -20.53 -9.35 23.83
CA ILE A 94 -19.77 -10.57 24.16
C ILE A 94 -19.05 -10.42 25.50
N LYS A 95 -18.37 -9.29 25.71
CA LYS A 95 -17.54 -9.03 26.89
C LYS A 95 -17.73 -7.60 27.37
N ALA A 96 -17.40 -7.37 28.64
CA ALA A 96 -17.28 -6.05 29.22
C ALA A 96 -15.87 -5.88 29.80
N ARG A 97 -15.33 -4.67 29.72
CA ARG A 97 -14.07 -4.28 30.38
C ARG A 97 -14.21 -2.91 31.00
N LYS A 98 -13.44 -2.65 32.06
CA LYS A 98 -13.32 -1.34 32.69
C LYS A 98 -11.93 -0.80 32.35
N ILE A 99 -11.85 0.38 31.78
CA ILE A 99 -10.60 1.06 31.45
C ILE A 99 -10.59 2.44 32.10
N ARG A 100 -9.40 2.97 32.36
CA ARG A 100 -9.23 4.35 32.84
C ARG A 100 -8.75 5.21 31.69
N LEU A 101 -9.59 6.14 31.24
CA LEU A 101 -9.33 7.02 30.09
C LEU A 101 -9.51 8.47 30.56
N ASN A 102 -8.51 9.32 30.34
CA ASN A 102 -8.48 10.70 30.83
C ASN A 102 -8.74 10.83 32.34
N GLY A 103 -8.19 9.91 33.13
CA GLY A 103 -8.35 9.86 34.59
C GLY A 103 -9.71 9.35 35.08
N LYS A 104 -10.69 9.16 34.19
CA LYS A 104 -12.04 8.65 34.48
C LYS A 104 -12.15 7.17 34.18
N ASP A 105 -12.85 6.46 35.05
CA ASP A 105 -13.17 5.05 34.84
C ASP A 105 -14.34 4.91 33.86
N GLN A 106 -14.11 4.30 32.70
CA GLN A 106 -15.13 4.06 31.68
C GLN A 106 -15.30 2.55 31.44
N ARG A 107 -16.57 2.11 31.33
CA ARG A 107 -16.90 0.74 30.92
C ARG A 107 -17.04 0.70 29.41
N GLN A 108 -16.43 -0.32 28.80
CA GLN A 108 -16.56 -0.63 27.39
C GLN A 108 -17.10 -2.05 27.20
N TYR A 109 -17.82 -2.25 26.11
CA TYR A 109 -18.44 -3.50 25.75
C TYR A 109 -17.94 -3.95 24.38
N LEU A 110 -17.59 -5.23 24.25
CA LEU A 110 -17.20 -5.82 22.97
C LEU A 110 -18.48 -6.18 22.21
N VAL A 111 -18.71 -5.47 21.12
CA VAL A 111 -19.94 -5.56 20.33
C VAL A 111 -19.69 -6.36 19.06
N ARG A 112 -20.55 -7.35 18.82
CA ARG A 112 -20.59 -8.09 17.56
C ARG A 112 -21.73 -7.61 16.69
N PHE A 113 -21.41 -7.25 15.45
CA PHE A 113 -22.38 -6.76 14.46
C PHE A 113 -23.07 -7.92 13.72
N LYS A 114 -24.29 -7.69 13.23
CA LYS A 114 -25.00 -8.66 12.38
C LYS A 114 -24.27 -8.79 11.04
N HIS A 115 -24.21 -10.01 10.52
CA HIS A 115 -23.59 -10.36 9.23
C HIS A 115 -22.08 -10.04 9.12
N GLN A 116 -21.40 -9.79 10.24
CA GLN A 116 -19.94 -9.62 10.27
C GLN A 116 -19.25 -10.74 11.08
N THR A 117 -17.98 -10.97 10.78
CA THR A 117 -17.13 -11.96 11.46
C THR A 117 -16.58 -11.41 12.79
N ALA A 118 -15.89 -12.25 13.55
CA ALA A 118 -15.30 -11.84 14.83
C ALA A 118 -14.21 -10.76 14.67
N ASP A 119 -13.62 -10.64 13.49
CA ASP A 119 -12.51 -9.73 13.21
C ASP A 119 -12.92 -8.27 13.18
N THR A 120 -14.22 -7.99 12.99
CA THR A 120 -14.78 -6.64 12.99
C THR A 120 -15.43 -6.26 14.32
N ASP A 121 -15.33 -7.11 15.35
CA ASP A 121 -15.85 -6.79 16.68
C ASP A 121 -15.10 -5.59 17.27
N LYS A 122 -15.84 -4.58 17.74
CA LYS A 122 -15.27 -3.33 18.29
C LYS A 122 -15.64 -3.15 19.76
N TRP A 123 -14.71 -2.56 20.53
CA TRP A 123 -14.97 -2.12 21.90
C TRP A 123 -15.63 -0.74 21.88
N LEU A 124 -16.89 -0.67 22.29
CA LEU A 124 -17.68 0.56 22.29
C LEU A 124 -18.09 0.95 23.71
N ALA A 125 -18.19 2.25 23.97
CA ALA A 125 -18.81 2.78 25.18
C ALA A 125 -20.33 2.58 25.13
N GLU A 126 -21.01 2.58 26.28
CA GLU A 126 -22.46 2.42 26.35
C GLU A 126 -23.24 3.36 25.42
N ASP A 127 -22.81 4.62 25.36
CA ASP A 127 -23.46 5.68 24.56
C ASP A 127 -23.25 5.51 23.05
N ALA A 128 -22.21 4.78 22.65
CA ALA A 128 -21.84 4.57 21.24
C ALA A 128 -22.48 3.31 20.64
N ILE A 129 -23.25 2.54 21.42
CA ILE A 129 -23.87 1.28 20.97
C ILE A 129 -25.30 1.57 20.51
N PRO A 130 -25.63 1.33 19.22
CA PRO A 130 -27.02 1.39 18.76
C PRO A 130 -27.89 0.42 19.56
N ASP A 131 -29.02 0.91 20.08
CA ASP A 131 -29.93 0.16 20.96
C ASP A 131 -29.22 -0.49 22.18
N GLY A 132 -28.16 0.15 22.68
CA GLY A 132 -27.30 -0.37 23.74
C GLY A 132 -28.06 -0.87 24.96
N LYS A 133 -29.10 -0.15 25.41
CA LYS A 133 -29.92 -0.55 26.57
C LYS A 133 -30.58 -1.92 26.40
N LEU A 134 -31.07 -2.25 25.19
CA LEU A 134 -31.71 -3.53 24.91
C LEU A 134 -30.69 -4.67 24.98
N HIS A 135 -29.52 -4.45 24.39
CA HIS A 135 -28.44 -5.44 24.33
C HIS A 135 -27.77 -5.63 25.69
N LEU A 136 -27.60 -4.57 26.47
CA LEU A 136 -27.05 -4.61 27.83
C LEU A 136 -27.98 -5.33 28.80
N ARG A 137 -29.30 -5.17 28.67
CA ARG A 137 -30.25 -5.91 29.50
C ARG A 137 -30.17 -7.43 29.29
N ARG A 138 -29.84 -7.86 28.07
CA ARG A 138 -29.65 -9.28 27.72
C ARG A 138 -28.23 -9.78 27.97
N PHE A 139 -27.29 -8.88 28.25
CA PHE A 139 -25.90 -9.23 28.50
C PHE A 139 -25.75 -9.72 29.93
N THR A 140 -25.57 -11.02 30.08
CA THR A 140 -25.13 -11.60 31.35
C THR A 140 -23.60 -11.61 31.36
N PRO A 141 -22.93 -10.84 32.23
CA PRO A 141 -21.48 -10.93 32.34
C PRO A 141 -21.15 -12.36 32.77
N SER A 142 -20.52 -13.12 31.88
CA SER A 142 -19.98 -14.42 32.26
C SER A 142 -18.94 -14.18 33.36
N ARG A 143 -19.32 -14.43 34.61
CA ARG A 143 -18.40 -14.56 35.73
C ARG A 143 -17.58 -15.83 35.50
N ARG A 144 -16.57 -15.76 34.64
CA ARG A 144 -15.51 -16.77 34.69
C ARG A 144 -14.61 -16.42 35.87
N ASN A 145 -14.89 -17.11 36.97
CA ASN A 145 -13.89 -17.49 37.95
C ASN A 145 -12.67 -18.04 37.20
N GLU A 146 -11.58 -17.30 37.17
CA GLU A 146 -10.23 -17.84 37.06
C GLU A 146 -9.41 -17.20 38.17
N LYS A 147 -9.74 -17.61 39.40
CA LYS A 147 -8.72 -17.74 40.44
C LYS A 147 -7.92 -19.00 40.13
N SER A 148 -6.63 -18.94 40.47
CA SER A 148 -5.66 -20.03 40.63
C SER A 148 -5.29 -20.84 39.37
N HIS A 149 -4.04 -20.70 38.93
CA HIS A 149 -3.05 -21.68 39.31
C HIS A 149 -1.74 -20.98 39.65
N HIS A 150 -1.21 -21.39 40.80
CA HIS A 150 0.02 -20.95 41.43
C HIS A 150 1.20 -21.73 40.87
#